data_AF-A0A977XRC4-F1
#
_entry.id   AF-A0A977XRC4-F1
#
_cell.length_a   1.000
_cell.length_b   1.000
_cell.length_c   1.000
_cell.angle_alpha   90.00
_cell.angle_beta   90.00
_cell.angle_gamma   90.00
#
_symmetry.space_group_name_H-M   'P 1'
#
loop_
_entity.id
_entity.type
_entity.pdbx_description
1 polymer ?
#
loop_
_entity_poly.entity_id
_entity_poly.type
_entity_poly.pdbx_seq_one_letter_code
_entity_poly.pdbx_strand_id
1 'polypeptide(L)' 'RSSRAGLQFPVGRVHRLLRKGNYAERVGAGAPVYLAAVLEYLTAEILELAGNAARDNKKTRIIP' A
#
# COMPACT_ATOMS: atom_id res chain seq x y z
N ARG A 1 1.17 -14.83 -1.44
CA ARG A 1 2.13 -13.90 -2.09
C ARG A 1 2.49 -12.76 -1.14
N SER A 2 1.51 -12.03 -0.58
CA SER A 2 1.75 -11.02 0.47
C SER A 2 2.49 -11.56 1.70
N SER A 3 2.00 -12.65 2.30
CA SER A 3 2.66 -13.27 3.46
C SER A 3 4.12 -13.64 3.22
N ARG A 4 4.44 -14.25 2.06
CA ARG A 4 5.81 -14.57 1.66
C ARG A 4 6.69 -13.35 1.38
N ALA A 5 6.08 -12.21 1.03
CA ALA A 5 6.76 -10.95 0.79
C ALA A 5 6.84 -10.06 2.06
N GLY A 6 6.25 -10.50 3.18
CA GLY A 6 6.22 -9.71 4.42
C GLY A 6 5.33 -8.46 4.38
N LEU A 7 4.37 -8.40 3.44
CA LEU A 7 3.52 -7.22 3.22
C LEU A 7 2.10 -7.44 3.77
N GLN A 8 1.53 -6.39 4.39
CA GLN A 8 0.09 -6.33 4.72
C GLN A 8 -0.75 -6.11 3.46
N PHE A 9 -0.24 -5.36 2.49
CA PHE A 9 -0.95 -5.01 1.27
C PHE A 9 -1.13 -6.25 0.36
N PRO A 10 -2.28 -6.34 -0.35
CA PRO A 10 -2.63 -7.53 -1.11
C PRO A 10 -1.94 -7.58 -2.48
N VAL A 11 -0.73 -8.16 -2.55
CA VAL A 11 0.06 -8.38 -3.78
C VAL A 11 -0.76 -9.02 -4.91
N GLY A 12 -1.62 -10.00 -4.59
CA GLY A 12 -2.48 -10.65 -5.59
C GLY A 12 -3.52 -9.71 -6.20
N ARG A 13 -4.08 -8.80 -5.38
CA ARG A 13 -5.02 -7.79 -5.84
C ARG A 13 -4.32 -6.74 -6.70
N VAL A 14 -3.13 -6.29 -6.29
CA VAL A 14 -2.30 -5.36 -7.07
C VAL A 14 -1.98 -5.96 -8.45
N HIS A 15 -1.56 -7.22 -8.52
CA HIS A 15 -1.32 -7.90 -9.80
C HIS A 15 -2.60 -7.91 -10.67
N ARG A 16 -3.75 -8.26 -10.10
CA ARG A 16 -5.02 -8.26 -10.86
C ARG A 16 -5.35 -6.88 -11.41
N LEU A 17 -5.16 -5.82 -10.62
CA LEU A 17 -5.40 -4.44 -11.06
C LEU A 17 -4.42 -4.00 -12.15
N LEU A 18 -3.14 -4.38 -12.05
CA LEU A 18 -2.15 -4.10 -13.10
C LEU A 18 -2.53 -4.74 -14.45
N ARG A 19 -3.05 -5.98 -14.45
CA ARG A 19 -3.55 -6.61 -15.68
C ARG A 19 -4.84 -5.97 -16.20
N LYS A 20 -5.77 -5.63 -15.31
CA LYS A 20 -7.05 -5.00 -15.70
C LYS A 20 -6.86 -3.58 -16.23
N GLY A 21 -5.84 -2.87 -15.77
CA GLY A 21 -5.54 -1.50 -16.19
C GLY A 21 -4.89 -1.38 -17.57
N ASN A 22 -4.59 -2.50 -18.25
CA ASN A 22 -3.97 -2.53 -19.58
C ASN A 22 -2.67 -1.70 -19.68
N TYR A 23 -1.89 -1.61 -18.59
CA TYR A 23 -0.64 -0.84 -18.57
C TYR A 23 0.49 -1.48 -19.39
N ALA A 24 0.44 -2.81 -19.57
CA ALA A 24 1.35 -3.58 -20.40
C ALA A 24 0.69 -4.92 -20.77
N GLU A 25 1.11 -5.51 -21.90
CA GLU A 25 0.64 -6.82 -22.34
C GLU A 25 1.04 -7.93 -21.35
N ARG A 26 2.23 -7.83 -20.74
CA ARG A 26 2.75 -8.77 -19.74
C ARG A 26 3.16 -8.04 -18.46
N VAL A 27 2.80 -8.61 -17.32
CA VAL A 27 3.18 -8.11 -16.00
C VAL A 27 4.17 -9.08 -15.36
N GLY A 28 5.38 -8.62 -15.07
CA GLY A 28 6.41 -9.43 -14.42
C GLY A 28 6.01 -9.86 -13.00
N ALA A 29 6.51 -11.01 -12.54
CA ALA A 29 6.12 -11.57 -11.25
C ALA A 29 6.49 -10.69 -10.04
N GLY A 30 7.58 -9.92 -10.13
CA GLY A 30 8.04 -9.00 -9.08
C GLY A 30 7.34 -7.64 -9.08
N ALA A 31 6.78 -7.20 -10.21
CA ALA A 31 6.11 -5.90 -10.33
C ALA A 31 5.00 -5.67 -9.28
N PRO A 32 4.05 -6.60 -9.05
CA PRO A 32 3.02 -6.40 -8.03
C PRO A 32 3.55 -6.48 -6.59
N VAL A 33 4.70 -7.12 -6.36
CA VAL A 33 5.33 -7.15 -5.04
C VAL A 33 5.94 -5.78 -4.74
N TYR A 34 6.71 -5.24 -5.69
CA TYR A 34 7.33 -3.93 -5.55
C TYR A 34 6.28 -2.82 -5.38
N LEU A 35 5.26 -2.80 -6.23
CA LEU A 35 4.20 -1.80 -6.13
C LEU A 35 3.42 -1.92 -4.81
N ALA A 36 3.12 -3.13 -4.35
CA ALA A 36 2.47 -3.32 -3.05
C ALA A 36 3.33 -2.79 -1.89
N ALA A 37 4.64 -3.04 -1.92
CA ALA A 37 5.57 -2.54 -0.91
C ALA A 37 5.63 -1.01 -0.87
N VAL A 38 5.71 -0.36 -2.04
CA VAL A 38 5.73 1.11 -2.14
C VAL A 38 4.41 1.70 -1.63
N LEU A 39 3.27 1.14 -2.02
CA LEU A 39 1.97 1.61 -1.55
C LEU A 39 1.81 1.44 -0.03
N GLU A 40 2.31 0.33 0.52
CA GLU A 40 2.30 0.08 1.97
C GLU A 40 3.18 1.07 2.71
N TYR A 41 4.40 1.33 2.22
CA TYR A 41 5.31 2.31 2.79
C TYR A 41 4.70 3.71 2.81
N LEU A 42 4.20 4.20 1.67
CA LEU A 42 3.57 5.52 1.58
C LEU A 42 2.36 5.65 2.51
N THR A 43 1.57 4.57 2.63
CA THR A 43 0.41 4.54 3.54
C THR A 43 0.85 4.57 4.99
N ALA A 44 1.89 3.83 5.36
CA ALA A 44 2.42 3.82 6.72
C ALA A 44 2.95 5.20 7.11
N GLU A 45 3.77 5.81 6.25
CA GLU A 45 4.35 7.14 6.47
C GLU A 45 3.27 8.19 6.69
N ILE A 46 2.26 8.26 5.81
CA ILE A 46 1.22 9.29 5.94
C ILE A 46 0.31 9.04 7.15
N LEU A 47 0.05 7.79 7.52
CA LEU A 47 -0.73 7.46 8.72
C LEU A 47 0.04 7.75 10.01
N GLU A 48 1.37 7.59 10.01
CA GLU A 48 2.21 7.98 11.14
C GLU A 48 2.13 9.49 11.39
N LEU A 49 2.34 10.28 10.33
CA LEU A 49 2.25 11.75 10.42
C LEU A 49 0.84 12.22 10.81
N ALA A 50 -0.20 11.65 10.20
CA ALA A 50 -1.58 11.99 10.54
C ALA A 50 -1.97 11.57 11.97
N GLY A 51 -1.45 10.42 12.44
CA GLY A 51 -1.63 9.95 13.82
C GLY A 51 -0.97 10.88 14.83
N ASN A 52 0.23 11.36 14.54
CA ASN A 52 0.93 12.36 15.35
C ASN A 52 0.12 13.67 15.41
N ALA A 53 -0.33 14.18 14.26
CA ALA A 53 -1.16 15.39 14.21
C ALA A 53 -2.48 15.24 14.99
N ALA A 54 -3.13 14.08 14.92
CA ALA A 54 -4.35 13.82 15.70
C ALA A 54 -4.05 13.82 17.22
N ARG A 55 -2.95 13.20 17.64
CA ARG A 55 -2.51 13.16 19.04
C ARG A 55 -2.18 14.56 19.56
N ASP A 56 -1.49 15.38 18.78
CA ASP A 56 -1.15 16.76 19.14
C ASP A 56 -2.41 17.61 19.36
N ASN A 57 -3.46 17.34 18.59
CA ASN A 57 -4.79 17.94 18.74
C ASN A 57 -5.66 17.26 19.82
N LYS A 58 -5.07 16.38 20.64
CA LYS A 58 -5.77 15.62 21.71
C LYS A 58 -6.97 14.82 21.20
N LYS A 59 -6.89 14.32 19.96
CA LYS A 59 -7.90 13.46 19.34
C LYS A 59 -7.37 12.02 19.26
N THR A 60 -8.28 11.06 19.42
CA THR A 60 -7.97 9.62 19.29
C THR A 60 -8.26 9.08 17.89
N ARG A 61 -8.86 9.89 17.00
CA ARG A 61 -9.26 9.52 15.65
C ARG A 61 -8.70 10.54 14.66
N ILE A 62 -8.06 10.03 13.60
CA ILE A 62 -7.65 10.83 12.44
C ILE A 62 -8.91 11.28 11.69
N ILE A 63 -8.99 12.56 11.36
CA ILE A 63 -10.04 13.18 10.55
C ILE A 63 -9.41 13.89 9.35
N PRO A 64 -10.17 14.16 8.26
CA PRO A 64 -9.69 14.98 7.16
C PRO A 64 -9.31 16.40 7.57
#